data_AF-A0A836Q5G0-F1
#
_entry.id   AF-A0A836Q5G0-F1
#
_cell.length_a   1.000
_cell.length_b   1.000
_cell.length_c   1.000
_cell.angle_alpha   90.00
_cell.angle_beta   90.00
_cell.angle_gamma   90.00
#
_symmetry.space_group_name_H-M   'P 1'
#
loop_
_entity.id
_entity.type
_entity.pdbx_description
1 polymer ?
#
loop_
_entity_poly.entity_id
_entity_poly.type
_entity_poly.pdbx_seq_one_letter_code
_entity_poly.pdbx_strand_id
1 'polypeptide(L)'
;MKKSNSRKQSQKIDREAVENAMLDTMRLRAALLMACTELCNGDPLEGWGLAEEFYDQAPALIANLTETGQKQLPCGPAQVLQFPTKPDSQL
;
A
#
# COMPACT_ATOMS: atom_id res chain seq x y z
N MET A 1 45.90 14.51 10.37
CA MET A 1 44.66 15.13 10.90
C MET A 1 43.46 14.46 10.25
N LYS A 2 42.48 14.08 11.09
CA LYS A 2 41.06 13.74 10.86
C LYS A 2 40.70 12.68 9.78
N LYS A 3 40.45 11.45 10.25
CA LYS A 3 39.60 10.45 9.59
C LYS A 3 38.13 10.88 9.72
N SER A 4 37.44 11.14 8.62
CA SER A 4 36.01 11.41 8.61
C SER A 4 35.21 10.12 8.80
N ASN A 5 34.80 9.84 10.04
CA ASN A 5 33.81 8.81 10.34
C ASN A 5 32.41 9.34 9.96
N SER A 6 31.93 9.02 8.75
CA SER A 6 30.51 9.16 8.43
C SER A 6 29.74 8.00 9.08
N ARG A 7 29.37 8.17 10.35
CA ARG A 7 28.36 7.31 10.98
C ARG A 7 27.07 7.47 10.18
N LYS A 8 26.72 6.46 9.38
CA LYS A 8 25.37 6.30 8.81
C LYS A 8 24.40 6.34 9.98
N GLN A 9 23.70 7.47 10.11
CA GLN A 9 22.64 7.67 11.08
C GLN A 9 21.51 6.72 10.67
N SER A 10 21.35 5.59 11.38
CA SER A 10 20.19 4.72 11.15
C SER A 10 18.96 5.55 11.50
N GLN A 11 18.14 5.87 10.51
CA GLN A 11 16.83 6.45 10.75
C GLN A 11 16.08 5.49 11.67
N LYS A 12 15.77 5.95 12.89
CA LYS A 12 14.84 5.22 13.75
C LYS A 12 13.52 5.21 13.00
N ILE A 13 13.13 4.03 12.53
CA ILE A 13 11.81 3.82 11.95
C ILE A 13 10.81 4.07 13.09
N ASP A 14 9.88 4.99 12.86
CA ASP A 14 8.80 5.27 13.80
C ASP A 14 7.83 4.08 13.79
N ARG A 15 7.78 3.37 14.91
CA ARG A 15 6.99 2.16 15.07
C ARG A 15 5.50 2.44 14.87
N GLU A 16 5.01 3.57 15.37
CA GLU A 16 3.60 3.95 15.27
C GLU A 16 3.21 4.22 13.81
N ALA A 17 4.09 4.87 13.05
CA ALA A 17 3.88 5.10 11.62
C ALA A 17 3.79 3.77 10.83
N VAL A 18 4.65 2.80 11.16
CA VAL A 18 4.61 1.47 10.53
C VAL A 18 3.33 0.71 10.88
N GLU A 19 2.93 0.72 12.15
CA GLU A 19 1.70 0.05 12.61
C GLU A 19 0.46 0.65 11.93
N ASN A 20 0.41 1.98 11.78
CA ASN A 20 -0.66 2.66 11.05
C ASN A 20 -0.68 2.28 9.56
N ALA A 21 0.48 2.23 8.89
CA ALA A 21 0.57 1.82 7.49
C ALA A 21 0.14 0.35 7.29
N MET A 22 0.43 -0.55 8.25
CA MET A 22 -0.06 -1.93 8.22
C MET A 22 -1.59 -1.99 8.31
N LEU A 23 -2.19 -1.20 9.21
CA LEU A 23 -3.64 -1.13 9.35
C LEU A 23 -4.31 -0.60 8.08
N ASP A 24 -3.79 0.47 7.50
CA ASP A 24 -4.29 1.04 6.25
C ASP A 24 -4.18 0.05 5.09
N THR A 25 -3.08 -0.69 5.02
CA THR A 25 -2.88 -1.74 4.03
C THR A 25 -3.94 -2.85 4.13
N MET A 26 -4.23 -3.33 5.34
CA MET A 26 -5.27 -4.35 5.56
C MET A 26 -6.66 -3.82 5.22
N ARG A 27 -6.97 -2.57 5.59
CA ARG A 27 -8.25 -1.92 5.26
C ARG A 27 -8.44 -1.80 3.76
N LEU A 28 -7.40 -1.36 3.04
CA LEU A 28 -7.43 -1.25 1.58
C LEU A 28 -7.66 -2.61 0.93
N ARG A 29 -6.91 -3.65 1.33
CA ARG A 29 -7.06 -5.01 0.79
C ARG A 29 -8.47 -5.56 1.03
N ALA A 30 -9.03 -5.37 2.22
CA ALA A 30 -10.39 -5.80 2.52
C ALA A 30 -11.43 -5.04 1.67
N ALA A 31 -11.28 -3.73 1.52
CA ALA A 31 -12.17 -2.91 0.70
C ALA A 31 -12.12 -3.33 -0.78
N LEU A 32 -10.92 -3.57 -1.32
CA LEU A 32 -10.71 -4.05 -2.68
C LEU A 32 -11.36 -5.42 -2.89
N LEU A 33 -11.14 -6.37 -1.97
CA LEU A 33 -11.74 -7.70 -2.09
C LEU A 33 -13.26 -7.64 -2.10
N MET A 34 -13.87 -6.85 -1.21
CA MET A 34 -15.33 -6.69 -1.19
C MET A 34 -15.86 -6.09 -2.50
N ALA A 35 -15.24 -5.02 -2.98
CA ALA A 35 -15.65 -4.37 -4.22
C ALA A 35 -15.46 -5.29 -5.45
N CYS A 36 -14.34 -6.00 -5.53
CA CYS A 36 -14.07 -6.90 -6.65
C CYS A 36 -14.97 -8.14 -6.62
N THR A 37 -15.26 -8.69 -5.44
CA THR A 37 -16.23 -9.80 -5.29
C THR A 37 -17.61 -9.39 -5.80
N GLU A 38 -18.06 -8.17 -5.47
CA GLU A 38 -19.33 -7.64 -5.96
C GLU A 38 -19.31 -7.47 -7.50
N LEU A 39 -18.21 -6.94 -8.06
CA LEU A 39 -18.03 -6.80 -9.52
C LEU A 39 -18.00 -8.14 -10.25
N CYS A 40 -17.48 -9.19 -9.60
CA CYS A 40 -17.43 -10.56 -10.11
C CYS A 40 -18.73 -11.35 -9.80
N ASN A 41 -19.86 -10.67 -9.63
CA ASN A 41 -21.17 -11.28 -9.36
C ASN A 41 -21.20 -12.22 -8.14
N GLY A 42 -20.36 -11.94 -7.14
CA GLY A 42 -20.25 -12.74 -5.92
C GLY A 42 -19.25 -13.91 -5.99
N ASP A 43 -18.46 -14.06 -7.05
CA ASP A 43 -17.37 -15.04 -7.09
C ASP A 43 -16.14 -14.54 -6.30
N PRO A 44 -15.80 -15.17 -5.16
CA PRO A 44 -14.70 -14.73 -4.32
C PRO A 44 -13.31 -15.08 -4.89
N LEU A 45 -13.19 -16.09 -5.76
CA LEU A 45 -11.91 -16.47 -6.36
C LEU A 45 -11.53 -15.50 -7.48
N GLU A 46 -12.49 -15.18 -8.34
CA GLU A 46 -12.32 -14.18 -9.40
C GLU A 46 -12.11 -12.79 -8.78
N GLY A 47 -12.92 -12.43 -7.79
CA GLY A 47 -12.79 -11.18 -7.04
C GLY A 47 -11.45 -11.03 -6.34
N TRP A 48 -10.86 -12.12 -5.84
CA TRP A 48 -9.52 -12.09 -5.25
C TRP A 48 -8.42 -11.82 -6.28
N GLY A 49 -8.47 -12.49 -7.44
CA GLY A 49 -7.51 -12.25 -8.53
C GLY A 49 -7.50 -10.77 -8.95
N LEU A 50 -8.69 -10.21 -9.17
CA LEU A 50 -8.85 -8.80 -9.55
C LEU A 50 -8.42 -7.83 -8.42
N ALA A 51 -8.69 -8.18 -7.15
CA ALA A 51 -8.30 -7.36 -6.01
C ALA A 51 -6.78 -7.26 -5.85
N GLU A 52 -6.02 -8.33 -6.13
CA GLU A 52 -4.55 -8.27 -6.09
C GLU A 52 -4.00 -7.39 -7.25
N GLU A 53 -4.55 -7.48 -8.46
CA GLU A 53 -4.16 -6.60 -9.58
C GLU A 53 -4.36 -5.11 -9.28
N PHE A 54 -5.48 -4.76 -8.64
CA PHE A 54 -5.74 -3.39 -8.22
C PHE A 54 -4.92 -2.97 -7.01
N TYR A 55 -4.59 -3.88 -6.10
CA TYR A 55 -3.74 -3.58 -4.96
C TYR A 55 -2.35 -3.12 -5.40
N ASP A 56 -1.77 -3.77 -6.41
CA ASP A 56 -0.47 -3.38 -6.96
C ASP A 56 -0.49 -1.98 -7.60
N GLN A 57 -1.62 -1.60 -8.19
CA GLN A 57 -1.82 -0.29 -8.83
C GLN A 57 -2.23 0.80 -7.83
N ALA A 58 -2.79 0.44 -6.67
CA ALA A 58 -3.37 1.37 -5.72
C ALA A 58 -2.42 2.49 -5.26
N PRO A 59 -1.12 2.26 -4.99
CA PRO A 59 -0.21 3.35 -4.61
C PRO A 59 -0.08 4.42 -5.68
N ALA A 60 -0.02 4.04 -6.96
CA ALA A 60 0.05 4.98 -8.07
C ALA A 60 -1.27 5.75 -8.24
N LEU A 61 -2.40 5.09 -8.05
CA LEU A 61 -3.72 5.74 -8.10
C LEU A 61 -3.91 6.74 -6.96
N ILE A 62 -3.51 6.37 -5.73
CA ILE A 62 -3.56 7.24 -4.55
C ILE A 62 -2.67 8.47 -4.74
N ALA A 63 -1.46 8.30 -5.30
CA ALA A 63 -0.55 9.40 -5.59
C ALA A 63 -1.11 10.41 -6.61
N ASN A 64 -1.98 9.95 -7.52
CA ASN A 64 -2.61 10.77 -8.57
C ASN A 64 -3.96 11.38 -8.15
N LEU A 65 -4.39 11.21 -6.90
CA LEU A 65 -5.61 11.86 -6.42
C LEU A 65 -5.46 13.38 -6.48
N THR A 66 -6.45 14.04 -7.08
CA THR A 66 -6.53 15.50 -7.12
C THR A 66 -6.58 16.07 -5.70
N GLU A 67 -6.16 17.32 -5.52
CA GLU A 67 -6.20 18.01 -4.22
C GLU A 67 -7.61 17.98 -3.61
N THR A 68 -8.65 18.07 -4.46
CA THR A 68 -10.05 17.95 -4.07
C THR A 68 -10.41 16.55 -3.61
N GLY A 69 -9.94 15.52 -4.33
CA GLY A 69 -10.13 14.12 -3.97
C GLY A 69 -9.48 13.79 -2.63
N GLN A 70 -8.26 14.29 -2.37
CA GLN A 70 -7.56 14.09 -1.11
C GLN A 70 -8.31 14.71 0.08
N LYS A 71 -8.87 15.93 -0.08
CA LYS A 71 -9.64 16.61 0.97
C LYS A 71 -10.98 15.95 1.31
N GLN A 72 -11.53 15.17 0.39
CA GLN A 72 -12.80 14.46 0.57
C GLN A 72 -12.63 13.07 1.18
N LEU A 73 -11.39 12.58 1.33
CA LEU A 73 -11.14 11.32 1.99
C LEU A 73 -11.39 11.45 3.50
N PRO A 74 -12.30 10.64 4.09
CA PRO A 74 -12.66 10.74 5.51
C PRO A 74 -11.48 10.51 6.45
N CYS A 75 -10.46 9.79 5.99
CA CYS A 75 -9.28 9.43 6.77
C CYS A 75 -7.95 9.85 6.09
N GLY A 76 -8.00 10.67 5.04
CA GLY A 76 -6.84 10.95 4.18
C GLY A 76 -6.45 9.76 3.28
N PRO A 77 -5.39 9.91 2.46
CA PRO A 77 -4.89 8.83 1.60
C PRO A 77 -4.27 7.70 2.43
N ALA A 78 -4.65 6.45 2.12
CA ALA A 78 -4.10 5.27 2.79
C ALA A 78 -2.58 5.18 2.60
N GLN A 79 -1.86 4.89 3.68
CA GLN A 79 -0.43 4.58 3.61
C GLN A 79 -0.25 3.09 3.36
N VAL A 80 0.04 2.74 2.10
CA VAL A 80 0.12 1.35 1.68
C VAL A 80 1.57 0.87 1.76
N LEU A 81 1.81 -0.22 2.50
CA LEU A 81 3.08 -0.93 2.46
C LEU A 81 3.09 -1.83 1.22
N GLN A 82 3.88 -1.48 0.22
CA GLN A 82 4.20 -2.43 -0.84
C GLN A 82 5.08 -3.52 -0.25
N PHE A 83 4.55 -4.74 -0.20
CA PHE A 83 5.39 -5.90 0.01
C PHE A 83 6.28 -6.06 -1.22
N PRO A 84 7.55 -6.47 -1.06
CA PRO A 84 8.37 -6.77 -2.22
C PRO A 84 7.65 -7.82 -3.06
N THR A 85 7.15 -7.41 -4.22
CA THR A 85 6.92 -8.33 -5.34
C THR A 85 8.23 -9.07 -5.50
N LYS A 86 8.19 -10.41 -5.41
CA LYS A 86 9.39 -11.24 -5.56
C LYS A 86 10.25 -10.62 -6.67
N PRO A 87 11.55 -10.33 -6.46
CA PRO A 87 12.40 -10.05 -7.60
C PRO A 87 12.21 -11.23 -8.53
N ASP A 88 11.91 -10.95 -9.81
CA ASP A 88 11.63 -11.96 -10.84
C ASP A 88 12.35 -13.25 -10.47
N SER A 89 11.58 -14.26 -10.10
CA SER A 89 12.12 -15.60 -9.96
C SER A 89 12.72 -15.90 -11.32
N GLN A 90 14.04 -15.76 -11.44
CA GLN A 90 14.82 -16.40 -12.48
C GLN A 90 14.65 -17.89 -12.24
N LEU A 91 13.55 -18.44 -12.75
CA LEU A 91 13.32 -19.86 -12.94
C LEU A 91 13.98 -20.28 -14.25
#